data_AF-A0ABD2IG24-F1
#
_entry.id   AF-A0ABD2IG24-F1
#
_cell.length_a   1.000
_cell.length_b   1.000
_cell.length_c   1.000
_cell.angle_alpha   90.00
_cell.angle_beta   90.00
_cell.angle_gamma   90.00
#
_symmetry.space_group_name_H-M   'P 1'
#
loop_
_entity.id
_entity.type
_entity.pdbx_description
1 polymer ?
#
loop_
_entity_poly.entity_id
_entity_poly.type
_entity_poly.pdbx_seq_one_letter_code
_entity_poly.pdbx_strand_id
1 'polypeptide(L)'
;MRIVLYQPFFISLLKIVKIWARKRLIDSNIFGYLNGAALSVMAAKICVIHPNAPLIFLFQQFFALYSKWDWQNVPVLLEEVSSVSLNSLVKHWPPKVVAHSMTVITPKFPEQNATHTVNKNTREIIVEQLQIGLCLTNSR
;
A
#
# COMPACT_ATOMS: atom_id res chain seq x y z
N MET A 1 6.93 -9.05 -7.58
CA MET A 1 7.97 -8.49 -6.67
C MET A 1 9.37 -8.38 -7.30
N ARG A 2 9.75 -9.29 -8.22
CA ARG A 2 11.07 -9.24 -8.90
C ARG A 2 11.28 -7.94 -9.71
N ILE A 3 10.22 -7.36 -10.29
CA ILE A 3 10.28 -6.10 -11.07
C ILE A 3 10.64 -4.88 -10.19
N VAL A 4 10.14 -4.83 -8.96
CA VAL A 4 10.30 -3.68 -8.05
C VAL A 4 11.69 -3.64 -7.43
N LEU A 5 12.34 -4.80 -7.25
CA LEU A 5 13.69 -4.87 -6.69
C LEU A 5 14.76 -4.23 -7.60
N TYR A 6 14.48 -4.05 -8.90
CA TYR A 6 15.36 -3.33 -9.83
C TYR A 6 15.19 -1.81 -9.77
N GLN A 7 14.18 -1.30 -9.06
CA GLN A 7 14.00 0.14 -8.91
C GLN A 7 15.00 0.67 -7.86
N PRO A 8 15.91 1.58 -8.22
CA PRO A 8 17.08 1.94 -7.42
C PRO A 8 16.74 2.50 -6.03
N PHE A 9 15.58 3.13 -5.90
CA PHE A 9 15.16 3.80 -4.66
C PHE A 9 14.08 3.06 -3.86
N PHE A 10 13.63 1.88 -4.30
CA PHE A 10 12.55 1.16 -3.61
C PHE A 10 12.87 0.86 -2.14
N ILE A 11 14.06 0.29 -1.87
CA ILE A 11 14.46 -0.07 -0.51
C ILE A 11 14.58 1.18 0.39
N SER A 12 15.11 2.27 -0.15
CA SER A 12 15.24 3.54 0.56
C SER A 12 13.87 4.15 0.86
N LEU A 13 12.95 4.15 -0.11
CA LEU A 13 11.57 4.61 0.07
C LEU A 13 10.86 3.78 1.15
N LEU A 14 10.93 2.46 1.07
CA LEU A 14 10.30 1.56 2.03
C LEU A 14 10.83 1.78 3.45
N LYS A 15 12.14 1.99 3.62
CA LYS A 15 12.74 2.30 4.94
C LYS A 15 12.17 3.60 5.50
N ILE A 16 12.12 4.67 4.71
CA ILE A 16 11.61 5.97 5.16
C ILE A 16 10.12 5.87 5.50
N VAL A 17 9.31 5.23 4.64
CA VAL A 17 7.88 5.00 4.88
C VAL A 17 7.65 4.21 6.17
N LYS A 18 8.42 3.14 6.42
CA LYS A 18 8.32 2.38 7.68
C LYS A 18 8.72 3.20 8.91
N ILE A 19 9.72 4.07 8.80
CA ILE A 19 10.09 4.98 9.89
C ILE A 19 8.95 5.96 10.16
N TRP A 20 8.40 6.57 9.11
CA TRP A 20 7.26 7.47 9.22
C TRP A 20 6.04 6.79 9.86
N ALA A 21 5.63 5.61 9.38
CA ALA A 21 4.46 4.90 9.89
C ALA A 21 4.60 4.54 11.38
N ARG A 22 5.79 4.11 11.81
CA ARG A 22 6.09 3.86 13.24
C ARG A 22 6.05 5.14 14.06
N LYS A 23 6.60 6.24 13.57
CA LYS A 23 6.57 7.54 14.26
C LYS A 23 5.17 8.13 14.37
N ARG A 24 4.26 7.75 13.46
CA ARG A 24 2.84 8.11 13.49
C ARG A 24 1.94 7.07 14.17
N LEU A 25 2.51 6.00 14.72
CA LEU A 25 1.80 4.92 15.41
C LEU A 25 0.75 4.18 14.55
N ILE A 26 0.96 4.12 13.24
CA ILE A 26 0.09 3.44 12.27
C ILE A 26 0.76 2.21 11.63
N ASP A 27 1.74 1.61 12.30
CA ASP A 27 2.44 0.38 11.90
C ASP A 27 2.21 -0.73 12.94
N SER A 28 0.99 -1.29 12.97
CA SER A 28 0.66 -2.45 13.82
C SER A 28 -0.57 -3.20 13.32
N ASN A 29 -0.35 -4.43 12.84
CA ASN A 29 -1.44 -5.31 12.37
C ASN A 29 -2.43 -5.67 13.49
N ILE A 30 -1.92 -5.89 14.71
CA ILE A 30 -2.72 -6.34 15.87
C ILE A 30 -3.74 -5.27 16.27
N PHE A 31 -3.39 -4.00 16.12
CA PHE A 31 -4.28 -2.86 16.42
C PHE A 31 -5.09 -2.39 15.21
N GLY A 32 -5.10 -3.15 14.11
CA GLY A 32 -5.86 -2.81 12.91
C GLY A 32 -5.25 -1.68 12.07
N TYR A 33 -3.93 -1.48 12.12
CA TYR A 33 -3.20 -0.53 11.29
C TYR A 33 -2.40 -1.24 10.18
N LEU A 34 -1.64 -0.46 9.40
CA LEU A 34 -0.79 -0.99 8.34
C LEU A 34 0.28 -1.93 8.92
N ASN A 35 0.72 -2.86 8.10
CA ASN A 35 1.82 -3.76 8.42
C ASN A 35 2.93 -3.65 7.37
N GLY A 36 4.07 -4.30 7.65
CA GLY A 36 5.23 -4.26 6.77
C GLY A 36 4.94 -4.73 5.34
N ALA A 37 4.03 -5.69 5.12
CA ALA A 37 3.66 -6.17 3.80
C ALA A 37 2.84 -5.11 3.03
N ALA A 38 1.83 -4.52 3.69
CA ALA A 38 1.01 -3.46 3.12
C ALA A 38 1.88 -2.25 2.71
N LEU A 39 2.75 -1.77 3.61
CA LEU A 39 3.68 -0.67 3.32
C LEU A 39 4.63 -1.00 2.17
N SER A 40 5.08 -2.25 2.06
CA SER A 40 5.95 -2.70 0.96
C SER A 40 5.24 -2.66 -0.39
N VAL A 41 3.99 -3.15 -0.45
CA VAL A 41 3.15 -3.09 -1.66
C VAL A 41 2.86 -1.62 -2.03
N MET A 42 2.50 -0.80 -1.04
CA MET A 42 2.20 0.61 -1.27
C MET A 42 3.42 1.37 -1.83
N ALA A 43 4.59 1.21 -1.22
CA ALA A 43 5.84 1.82 -1.69
C ALA A 43 6.24 1.29 -3.07
N ALA A 44 6.09 -0.01 -3.31
CA ALA A 44 6.37 -0.65 -4.58
C ALA A 44 5.54 -0.05 -5.72
N LYS A 45 4.24 0.20 -5.49
CA LYS A 45 3.35 0.79 -6.50
C LYS A 45 3.81 2.18 -6.92
N ILE A 46 4.29 3.00 -5.97
CA ILE A 46 4.85 4.32 -6.27
C ILE A 46 6.08 4.21 -7.16
N CYS A 47 6.99 3.28 -6.88
CA CYS A 47 8.16 3.04 -7.73
C CYS A 47 7.80 2.51 -9.12
N VAL A 48 6.69 1.77 -9.27
CA VAL A 48 6.20 1.30 -10.57
C VAL A 48 5.58 2.44 -11.37
N ILE A 49 4.79 3.31 -10.74
CA ILE A 49 4.16 4.47 -11.40
C ILE A 49 5.21 5.52 -11.81
N HIS A 50 6.25 5.69 -11.01
CA HIS A 50 7.30 6.70 -11.22
C HIS A 50 8.68 6.03 -11.33
N PRO A 51 8.97 5.31 -12.42
CA PRO A 51 10.25 4.64 -12.60
C PRO A 51 11.39 5.67 -12.64
N ASN A 52 12.54 5.35 -12.03
CA ASN A 52 13.75 6.19 -11.99
C ASN A 52 13.60 7.58 -11.34
N ALA A 53 12.45 7.90 -10.73
CA ALA A 53 12.28 9.18 -10.06
C ALA A 53 13.13 9.27 -8.77
N PRO A 54 13.59 10.48 -8.38
CA PRO A 54 14.41 10.64 -7.19
C PRO A 54 13.63 10.33 -5.92
N LEU A 55 14.34 9.87 -4.88
CA LEU A 55 13.74 9.40 -3.62
C LEU A 55 12.78 10.41 -2.97
N ILE A 56 13.11 11.70 -2.97
CA ILE A 56 12.27 12.75 -2.38
C ILE A 56 10.93 12.88 -3.11
N PHE A 57 10.95 12.80 -4.44
CA PHE A 57 9.75 12.84 -5.27
C PHE A 57 8.89 11.61 -5.03
N LEU A 58 9.49 10.41 -5.00
CA LEU A 58 8.77 9.18 -4.66
C LEU A 58 8.09 9.27 -3.29
N PHE A 59 8.77 9.85 -2.30
CA PHE A 59 8.22 10.03 -0.97
C PHE A 59 7.05 11.04 -0.93
N GLN A 60 7.13 12.14 -1.70
CA GLN A 60 6.01 13.07 -1.91
C GLN A 60 4.82 12.39 -2.59
N GLN A 61 5.07 11.63 -3.67
CA GLN A 61 4.02 10.95 -4.41
C GLN A 61 3.34 9.85 -3.60
N PHE A 62 4.05 9.22 -2.66
CA PHE A 62 3.44 8.30 -1.70
C PHE A 62 2.26 8.96 -0.96
N PHE A 63 2.46 10.15 -0.39
CA PHE A 63 1.38 10.87 0.29
C PHE A 63 0.33 11.41 -0.68
N ALA A 64 0.76 11.96 -1.82
CA ALA A 64 -0.13 12.55 -2.80
C ALA A 64 -1.14 11.53 -3.35
N LEU A 65 -0.66 10.31 -3.65
CA LEU A 65 -1.50 9.23 -4.15
C LEU A 65 -2.41 8.68 -3.04
N TYR A 66 -1.83 8.28 -1.91
CA TYR A 66 -2.57 7.50 -0.90
C TYR A 66 -3.51 8.34 -0.01
N SER A 67 -3.26 9.64 0.13
CA SER A 67 -4.19 10.55 0.83
C SER A 67 -5.52 10.75 0.10
N LYS A 68 -5.53 10.54 -1.22
CA LYS A 68 -6.71 10.70 -2.09
C LYS A 68 -7.19 9.37 -2.70
N TRP A 69 -6.59 8.26 -2.28
CA TRP A 69 -6.92 6.95 -2.83
C TRP A 69 -8.34 6.54 -2.44
N ASP A 70 -9.07 5.95 -3.38
CA ASP A 70 -10.40 5.41 -3.13
C ASP A 70 -10.30 4.05 -2.41
N TRP A 71 -10.05 4.12 -1.11
CA TRP A 71 -9.81 2.96 -0.25
C TRP A 71 -10.96 1.96 -0.15
N GLN A 72 -12.18 2.39 -0.46
CA GLN A 72 -13.38 1.54 -0.38
C GLN A 72 -13.63 0.77 -1.68
N ASN A 73 -13.37 1.39 -2.82
CA ASN A 73 -13.74 0.80 -4.11
C ASN A 73 -12.53 0.28 -4.91
N VAL A 74 -11.33 0.81 -4.68
CA VAL A 74 -10.15 0.50 -5.50
C VAL A 74 -9.05 -0.17 -4.67
N PRO A 75 -8.71 -1.45 -4.91
CA PRO A 75 -7.63 -2.12 -4.21
C PRO A 75 -6.25 -1.64 -4.70
N VAL A 76 -5.27 -1.60 -3.79
CA VAL A 76 -3.87 -1.37 -4.14
C VAL A 76 -3.27 -2.66 -4.69
N LEU A 77 -3.08 -2.70 -6.01
CA LEU A 77 -2.47 -3.80 -6.76
C LEU A 77 -1.14 -3.36 -7.40
N LEU A 78 -0.17 -4.27 -7.49
CA LEU A 78 1.11 -4.04 -8.23
C LEU A 78 1.04 -4.47 -9.68
N GLU A 79 0.35 -5.57 -9.94
CA GLU A 79 0.09 -6.14 -11.27
C GLU A 79 -1.42 -6.40 -11.34
N GLU A 80 -2.01 -6.34 -12.53
CA GLU A 80 -3.39 -6.79 -12.70
C GLU A 80 -3.46 -8.27 -12.31
N VAL A 81 -4.47 -8.64 -11.52
CA VAL A 81 -4.67 -10.03 -11.11
C VAL A 81 -4.93 -10.83 -12.38
N SER A 82 -3.94 -11.62 -12.83
CA SER A 82 -4.10 -12.39 -14.05
C SER A 82 -5.20 -13.42 -13.83
N SER A 83 -6.16 -13.45 -14.76
CA SER A 83 -7.33 -14.35 -14.72
C SER A 83 -6.96 -15.83 -14.96
N VAL A 84 -5.68 -16.17 -15.10
CA VAL A 84 -5.25 -17.40 -15.76
C VAL A 84 -4.88 -18.51 -14.77
N SER A 85 -5.74 -19.53 -14.79
CA SER A 85 -5.51 -20.97 -14.57
C SER A 85 -5.46 -21.59 -13.16
N LEU A 86 -5.02 -20.91 -12.09
CA LEU A 86 -5.06 -21.50 -10.72
C LEU A 86 -6.26 -21.04 -9.88
N ASN A 87 -6.99 -20.04 -10.37
CA ASN A 87 -8.21 -19.50 -9.74
C ASN A 87 -9.31 -20.56 -9.59
N SER A 88 -9.28 -21.64 -10.39
CA SER A 88 -10.20 -22.78 -10.32
C SER A 88 -9.89 -23.77 -9.18
N LEU A 89 -8.67 -23.78 -8.63
CA LEU A 89 -8.26 -24.67 -7.53
C LEU A 89 -8.60 -24.11 -6.15
N VAL A 90 -8.92 -22.81 -6.06
CA VAL A 90 -9.25 -22.12 -4.82
C VAL A 90 -10.73 -21.74 -4.85
N LYS A 91 -11.58 -22.52 -4.19
CA LYS A 91 -13.07 -22.40 -4.18
C LYS A 91 -13.64 -21.01 -3.84
N HIS A 92 -12.83 -20.06 -3.38
CA HIS A 92 -13.26 -18.73 -2.92
C HIS A 92 -12.41 -17.59 -3.51
N TRP A 93 -11.83 -17.80 -4.70
CA TRP A 93 -11.07 -16.79 -5.44
C TRP A 93 -11.83 -16.29 -6.69
N PRO A 94 -11.82 -14.98 -7.02
CA PRO A 94 -11.20 -13.88 -6.30
C PRO A 94 -11.99 -13.56 -5.02
N PRO A 95 -11.33 -13.12 -3.93
CA PRO A 95 -12.00 -12.63 -2.75
C PRO A 95 -12.93 -11.52 -3.23
N LYS A 96 -14.22 -11.66 -2.91
CA LYS A 96 -15.19 -10.59 -3.07
C LYS A 96 -14.57 -9.32 -2.47
N VAL A 97 -14.09 -8.42 -3.33
CA VAL A 97 -13.41 -7.15 -2.95
C VAL A 97 -14.34 -6.30 -2.09
N VAL A 98 -15.64 -6.56 -2.21
CA VAL A 98 -16.75 -6.01 -1.45
C VAL A 98 -16.76 -6.50 0.00
N ALA A 99 -16.10 -5.74 0.88
CA ALA A 99 -16.49 -5.43 2.28
C ALA A 99 -15.31 -5.00 3.19
N HIS A 100 -14.13 -4.67 2.66
CA HIS A 100 -13.00 -4.21 3.50
C HIS A 100 -12.92 -2.69 3.56
N SER A 101 -12.55 -2.14 4.72
CA SER A 101 -12.38 -0.69 4.87
C SER A 101 -11.19 -0.16 4.06
N MET A 102 -10.17 -1.01 3.86
CA MET A 102 -8.93 -0.73 3.13
C MET A 102 -8.39 -2.04 2.54
N THR A 103 -8.00 -2.03 1.26
CA THR A 103 -7.54 -3.24 0.56
C THR A 103 -6.17 -3.03 -0.10
N VAL A 104 -5.15 -3.72 0.42
CA VAL A 104 -3.80 -3.77 -0.16
C VAL A 104 -3.45 -5.22 -0.45
N ILE A 105 -3.34 -5.60 -1.73
CA ILE A 105 -3.18 -7.00 -2.11
C ILE A 105 -1.71 -7.36 -2.29
N THR A 106 -1.28 -8.45 -1.67
CA THR A 106 0.06 -9.00 -1.88
C THR A 106 0.15 -9.69 -3.25
N PRO A 107 1.23 -9.49 -4.02
CA PRO A 107 1.34 -9.99 -5.39
C PRO A 107 1.74 -11.48 -5.48
N LYS A 108 1.88 -12.20 -4.35
CA LYS A 108 2.30 -13.61 -4.35
C LYS A 108 1.06 -14.47 -4.23
N PHE A 109 0.90 -15.41 -5.15
CA PHE A 109 -0.19 -16.40 -5.11
C PHE A 109 -0.09 -17.30 -3.86
N PRO A 110 -1.21 -17.63 -3.19
CA PRO A 110 -2.51 -17.00 -3.37
C PRO A 110 -2.48 -15.56 -2.85
N GLU A 111 -3.00 -14.62 -3.62
CA GLU A 111 -2.94 -13.21 -3.27
C GLU A 111 -3.82 -12.94 -2.03
N GLN A 112 -3.39 -12.05 -1.14
CA GLN A 112 -4.09 -11.82 0.13
C GLN A 112 -4.18 -10.34 0.45
N ASN A 113 -5.27 -9.95 1.12
CA ASN A 113 -5.40 -8.60 1.65
C ASN A 113 -4.48 -8.42 2.88
N ALA A 114 -3.39 -7.69 2.70
CA ALA A 114 -2.44 -7.35 3.76
C ALA A 114 -3.06 -6.42 4.82
N THR A 115 -4.18 -5.76 4.54
CA THR A 115 -4.87 -4.83 5.46
C THR A 115 -6.21 -5.39 5.95
N HIS A 116 -6.36 -6.71 6.04
CA HIS A 116 -7.61 -7.36 6.48
C HIS A 116 -8.05 -6.98 7.91
N THR A 117 -7.13 -6.56 8.79
CA THR A 117 -7.46 -6.11 10.16
C THR A 117 -7.86 -4.63 10.24
N VAL A 118 -7.71 -3.87 9.15
CA VAL A 118 -8.04 -2.44 9.12
C VAL A 118 -9.56 -2.26 9.12
N ASN A 119 -10.06 -1.53 10.11
CA ASN A 119 -11.46 -1.17 10.24
C ASN A 119 -11.70 0.29 9.83
N LYS A 120 -12.95 0.75 9.91
CA LYS A 120 -13.35 2.11 9.51
C LYS A 120 -12.55 3.19 10.27
N ASN A 121 -12.42 3.04 11.58
CA ASN A 121 -11.80 4.05 12.45
C ASN A 121 -10.29 4.11 12.23
N THR A 122 -9.62 2.96 12.19
CA THR A 122 -8.15 2.94 11.97
C THR A 122 -7.79 3.41 10.57
N ARG A 123 -8.64 3.12 9.57
CA ARG A 123 -8.51 3.72 8.23
C ARG A 123 -8.60 5.24 8.25
N GLU A 124 -9.57 5.81 8.95
CA GLU A 124 -9.71 7.28 9.05
C GLU A 124 -8.44 7.91 9.62
N ILE A 125 -7.86 7.32 10.67
CA ILE A 125 -6.58 7.75 11.24
C ILE A 125 -5.44 7.60 10.23
N ILE A 126 -5.35 6.48 9.51
CA ILE A 126 -4.33 6.28 8.46
C ILE A 126 -4.43 7.37 7.39
N VAL A 127 -5.64 7.67 6.92
CA VAL A 127 -5.89 8.70 5.90
C VAL A 127 -5.52 10.09 6.41
N GLU A 128 -5.87 10.41 7.65
CA GLU A 128 -5.46 11.66 8.30
C GLU A 128 -3.93 11.79 8.34
N GLN A 129 -3.21 10.75 8.77
CA GLN A 129 -1.74 10.77 8.79
C GLN A 129 -1.13 10.91 7.40
N LEU A 130 -1.75 10.34 6.36
CA LEU A 130 -1.33 10.51 4.97
C LEU A 130 -1.55 11.95 4.49
N GLN A 131 -2.66 12.59 4.87
CA GLN A 131 -2.94 14.00 4.55
C GLN A 131 -1.98 14.96 5.25
N ILE A 132 -1.66 14.71 6.53
CA ILE A 132 -0.63 15.44 7.26
C ILE A 132 0.73 15.27 6.55
N GLY A 133 1.06 14.05 6.14
CA GLY A 133 2.27 13.76 5.36
C GLY A 133 2.35 14.60 4.09
N LEU A 134 1.25 14.65 3.32
CA LEU A 134 1.16 15.45 2.09
C LEU A 134 1.40 16.95 2.35
N CYS A 135 0.76 17.49 3.38
CA CYS A 135 0.92 18.90 3.76
C CYS A 135 2.39 19.21 4.09
N LEU A 136 3.03 18.39 4.92
CA LEU A 136 4.42 18.57 5.34
C LEU A 136 5.42 18.45 4.18
N THR A 137 5.15 17.60 3.20
CA THR A 137 6.05 17.42 2.05
C THR A 137 5.87 18.46 0.94
N ASN A 138 4.75 19.18 0.92
CA ASN A 138 4.48 20.27 -0.03
C ASN A 138 4.85 21.66 0.52
N SER A 139 5.13 21.79 1.81
CA SER A 139 5.41 23.07 2.48
C SER A 139 6.87 23.53 2.34
N ARG A 140 7.56 23.13 1.26
CA ARG A 140 8.96 23.50 0.98
C ARG A 140 9.16 23.86 -0.47
#